data_AF-A0A9D6UIJ7-F1
#
_entry.id   AF-A0A9D6UIJ7-F1
#
_cell.length_a   1.000
_cell.length_b   1.000
_cell.length_c   1.000
_cell.angle_alpha   90.00
_cell.angle_beta   90.00
_cell.angle_gamma   90.00
#
_symmetry.space_group_name_H-M   'P 1'
#
loop_
_entity.id
_entity.type
_entity.pdbx_description
1 polymer ?
#
loop_
_entity_poly.entity_id
_entity_poly.type
_entity_poly.pdbx_seq_one_letter_code
_entity_poly.pdbx_strand_id
1 'polypeptide(L)'
;MQWAFAKIKESWHDAVIVSSHGREDIGKIIKTATYSNKIGIFTSNGDEPKKIAEALLKNELKGFTAYICEDLGSSTEKITTCSLNEVRLKTFSPLNVMILIRNSITKFTPPLSPLPQGEGKDKQQYPPPLMGGGKGEGGKKGFQINAIFGFPDCVFSHSAGLITKEEIRAISLSKMRIRENSVIWDIGAGSGSIAIEAGRVAKMGKVYAIEKKHERIEQIKKNIKNFSM
;
A
#
# COMPACT_ATOMS: atom_id res chain seq x y z
N MET A 1 -9.81 -13.63 17.27
CA MET A 1 -9.36 -12.95 16.03
C MET A 1 -8.93 -13.93 14.94
N GLN A 2 -7.92 -14.79 15.15
CA GLN A 2 -7.49 -15.77 14.14
C GLN A 2 -8.65 -16.68 13.66
N TRP A 3 -9.47 -17.17 14.59
CA TRP A 3 -10.68 -17.95 14.27
C TRP A 3 -11.69 -17.18 13.41
N ALA A 4 -11.88 -15.89 13.67
CA ALA A 4 -12.79 -15.03 12.90
C ALA A 4 -12.33 -14.89 11.44
N PHE A 5 -11.04 -14.62 11.22
CA PHE A 5 -10.43 -14.55 9.90
C PHE A 5 -10.51 -15.88 9.13
N ALA A 6 -10.24 -17.00 9.82
CA ALA A 6 -10.39 -18.32 9.22
C ALA A 6 -11.83 -18.59 8.75
N LYS A 7 -12.83 -18.18 9.53
CA LYS A 7 -14.24 -18.40 9.19
C LYS A 7 -14.71 -17.56 8.00
N ILE A 8 -14.18 -16.36 7.81
CA ILE A 8 -14.45 -15.55 6.61
C ILE A 8 -13.54 -15.92 5.42
N LYS A 9 -12.72 -16.97 5.55
CA LYS A 9 -11.76 -17.44 4.54
C LYS A 9 -10.73 -16.39 4.11
N GLU A 10 -10.33 -15.53 5.05
CA GLU A 10 -9.34 -14.48 4.82
C GLU A 10 -8.08 -14.69 5.66
N SER A 11 -6.94 -14.33 5.10
CA SER A 11 -5.68 -14.32 5.86
C SER A 11 -5.69 -13.18 6.88
N TRP A 12 -5.17 -13.42 8.09
CA TRP A 12 -5.04 -12.37 9.11
C TRP A 12 -3.69 -11.63 9.04
N HIS A 13 -2.73 -12.11 8.24
CA HIS A 13 -1.31 -11.68 8.30
C HIS A 13 -1.08 -10.18 8.03
N ASP A 14 -1.91 -9.56 7.19
CA ASP A 14 -1.84 -8.15 6.82
C ASP A 14 -2.88 -7.28 7.55
N ALA A 15 -3.64 -7.87 8.49
CA ALA A 15 -4.63 -7.16 9.28
C ALA A 15 -3.99 -6.33 10.40
N VAL A 16 -4.41 -5.08 10.54
CA VAL A 16 -4.11 -4.31 11.74
C VAL A 16 -5.14 -4.63 12.81
N ILE A 17 -4.70 -5.10 13.98
CA ILE A 17 -5.59 -5.48 15.08
C ILE A 17 -5.70 -4.33 16.08
N VAL A 18 -6.93 -3.93 16.40
CA VAL A 18 -7.25 -2.85 17.34
C VAL A 18 -8.37 -3.30 18.29
N SER A 19 -8.50 -2.61 19.42
CA SER A 19 -9.60 -2.78 20.37
C SER A 19 -10.45 -1.51 20.40
N SER A 20 -11.76 -1.62 20.61
CA SER A 20 -12.68 -0.48 20.73
C SER A 20 -13.07 -0.12 22.17
N HIS A 21 -12.34 -0.61 23.18
CA HIS A 21 -12.63 -0.39 24.60
C HIS A 21 -12.33 1.06 25.09
N GLY A 22 -13.12 2.05 24.64
CA GLY A 22 -13.06 3.42 25.15
C GLY A 22 -13.30 4.50 24.09
N ARG A 23 -13.53 5.75 24.53
CA ARG A 23 -13.77 6.89 23.62
C ARG A 23 -12.52 7.31 22.81
N GLU A 24 -11.33 7.10 23.35
CA GLU A 24 -10.06 7.35 22.62
C GLU A 24 -9.78 6.30 21.52
N ASP A 25 -10.43 5.15 21.57
CA ASP A 25 -10.14 4.03 20.68
C ASP A 25 -10.84 4.12 19.32
N ILE A 26 -11.97 4.81 19.24
CA ILE A 26 -12.62 5.11 17.94
C ILE A 26 -11.71 5.98 17.07
N GLY A 27 -10.98 6.94 17.66
CA GLY A 27 -10.00 7.75 16.94
C GLY A 27 -8.86 6.90 16.33
N LYS A 28 -8.38 5.89 17.06
CA LYS A 28 -7.39 4.93 16.56
C LYS A 28 -7.95 4.09 15.41
N ILE A 29 -9.20 3.66 15.50
CA ILE A 29 -9.88 2.90 14.42
C ILE A 29 -10.01 3.76 13.16
N ILE A 30 -10.48 5.00 13.28
CA ILE A 30 -10.57 5.96 12.15
C ILE A 30 -9.19 6.14 11.52
N LYS A 31 -8.17 6.46 12.33
CA LYS A 31 -6.79 6.64 11.85
C LYS A 31 -6.30 5.39 11.13
N THR A 32 -6.51 4.21 11.69
CA THR A 32 -6.12 2.93 11.09
C THR A 32 -6.82 2.69 9.76
N ALA A 33 -8.12 3.02 9.68
CA ALA A 33 -8.92 2.91 8.47
C ALA A 33 -8.49 3.83 7.35
N THR A 34 -7.71 4.90 7.60
CA THR A 34 -7.16 5.75 6.53
C THR A 34 -6.08 5.06 5.68
N TYR A 35 -5.31 4.13 6.27
CA TYR A 35 -4.15 3.52 5.61
C TYR A 35 -4.18 1.98 5.55
N SER A 36 -5.12 1.33 6.24
CA SER A 36 -5.17 -0.14 6.31
C SER A 36 -6.27 -0.69 5.41
N ASN A 37 -5.93 -1.76 4.67
CA ASN A 37 -6.89 -2.48 3.82
C ASN A 37 -7.71 -3.50 4.62
N LYS A 38 -7.16 -3.99 5.73
CA LYS A 38 -7.75 -5.03 6.57
C LYS A 38 -7.55 -4.68 8.04
N ILE A 39 -8.63 -4.67 8.81
CA ILE A 39 -8.61 -4.30 10.22
C ILE A 39 -9.43 -5.33 11.00
N GLY A 40 -8.86 -5.89 12.06
CA GLY A 40 -9.60 -6.69 13.03
C GLY A 40 -9.84 -5.88 14.29
N ILE A 41 -11.09 -5.81 14.75
CA ILE A 41 -11.51 -4.98 15.87
C ILE A 41 -12.11 -5.89 16.95
N PHE A 42 -11.54 -5.83 18.16
CA PHE A 42 -12.15 -6.41 19.35
C PHE A 42 -13.17 -5.46 19.93
N THR A 43 -14.43 -5.88 19.96
CA THR A 43 -15.56 -5.13 20.51
C THR A 43 -15.96 -5.64 21.89
N SER A 44 -16.42 -4.73 22.75
CA SER A 44 -16.81 -5.00 24.15
C SER A 44 -18.31 -5.28 24.35
N ASN A 45 -19.15 -4.89 23.39
CA ASN A 45 -20.61 -5.02 23.47
C ASN A 45 -21.26 -5.01 22.07
N GLY A 46 -22.58 -5.24 22.03
CA GLY A 46 -23.35 -5.36 20.79
C GLY A 46 -23.60 -4.04 20.05
N ASP A 47 -23.44 -2.88 20.70
CA ASP A 47 -23.68 -1.57 20.08
C ASP A 47 -22.40 -0.93 19.49
N GLU A 48 -21.22 -1.42 19.85
CA GLU A 48 -19.95 -0.91 19.33
C GLU A 48 -19.78 -1.00 17.82
N PRO A 49 -20.16 -2.09 17.13
CA PRO A 49 -20.12 -2.14 15.67
C PRO A 49 -20.88 -0.98 15.01
N LYS A 50 -22.02 -0.59 15.58
CA LYS A 50 -22.81 0.55 15.09
C LYS A 50 -22.05 1.87 15.27
N LYS A 51 -21.52 2.11 16.47
CA LYS A 51 -20.74 3.32 16.77
C LYS A 51 -19.51 3.45 15.88
N ILE A 52 -18.81 2.33 15.63
CA ILE A 52 -17.66 2.29 14.71
C ILE A 52 -18.09 2.62 13.28
N ALA A 53 -19.16 1.98 12.79
CA ALA A 53 -19.67 2.24 11.45
C ALA A 53 -20.11 3.70 11.26
N GLU A 54 -20.79 4.29 12.25
CA GLU A 54 -21.18 5.70 12.25
C GLU A 54 -19.96 6.63 12.22
N ALA A 55 -18.96 6.35 13.05
CA ALA A 55 -17.73 7.13 13.11
C ALA A 55 -16.97 7.10 11.79
N LEU A 56 -16.86 5.93 11.13
CA LEU A 56 -16.21 5.81 9.83
C LEU A 56 -16.96 6.56 8.72
N LEU A 57 -18.29 6.42 8.67
CA LEU A 57 -19.12 7.12 7.70
C LEU A 57 -19.08 8.64 7.88
N LYS A 58 -19.08 9.12 9.13
CA LYS A 58 -18.95 10.56 9.44
C LYS A 58 -17.61 11.15 8.99
N ASN A 59 -16.55 10.34 8.94
CA ASN A 59 -15.22 10.74 8.46
C ASN A 59 -15.00 10.41 6.98
N GLU A 60 -16.08 10.15 6.22
CA GLU A 60 -16.04 9.81 4.79
C GLU A 60 -15.22 8.56 4.43
N LEU A 61 -14.91 7.71 5.40
CA LEU A 61 -14.20 6.44 5.22
C LEU A 61 -15.18 5.37 4.75
N LYS A 62 -15.55 5.47 3.47
CA LYS A 62 -16.41 4.53 2.75
C LYS A 62 -15.60 3.39 2.14
N GLY A 63 -16.29 2.37 1.64
CA GLY A 63 -15.66 1.29 0.86
C GLY A 63 -15.07 0.16 1.70
N PHE A 64 -15.62 -0.11 2.87
CA PHE A 64 -15.33 -1.33 3.63
C PHE A 64 -16.54 -2.29 3.61
N THR A 65 -16.26 -3.57 3.45
CA THR A 65 -17.14 -4.67 3.85
C THR A 65 -16.82 -4.98 5.31
N ALA A 66 -17.87 -5.00 6.12
CA ALA A 66 -17.79 -5.39 7.51
C ALA A 66 -18.23 -6.85 7.66
N TYR A 67 -17.46 -7.61 8.41
CA TYR A 67 -17.80 -8.94 8.89
C TYR A 67 -17.93 -8.88 10.41
N ILE A 68 -19.11 -9.19 10.91
CA ILE A 68 -19.37 -9.24 12.35
C ILE A 68 -19.48 -10.72 12.71
N CYS A 69 -18.53 -11.19 13.49
CA CYS A 69 -18.47 -12.57 13.95
C CYS A 69 -18.94 -12.61 15.40
N GLU A 70 -20.13 -13.17 15.60
CA GLU A 70 -20.87 -13.23 16.86
C GLU A 70 -20.70 -14.62 17.49
N ASP A 71 -20.53 -14.67 18.81
CA ASP A 71 -20.49 -15.89 19.64
C ASP A 71 -19.60 -17.01 19.08
N LEU A 72 -18.43 -16.65 18.55
CA LEU A 72 -17.49 -17.58 17.91
C LEU A 72 -17.14 -18.78 18.80
N GLY A 73 -17.28 -19.99 18.24
CA GLY A 73 -17.04 -21.25 18.95
C GLY A 73 -18.18 -21.75 19.84
N SER A 74 -19.31 -21.03 19.89
CA SER A 74 -20.52 -21.47 20.59
C SER A 74 -21.55 -22.12 19.65
N SER A 75 -22.66 -22.62 20.20
CA SER A 75 -23.80 -23.11 19.43
C SER A 75 -24.60 -22.00 18.73
N THR A 76 -24.42 -20.73 19.12
CA THR A 76 -25.07 -19.56 18.53
C THR A 76 -24.13 -18.78 17.60
N GLU A 77 -22.98 -19.36 17.22
CA GLU A 77 -22.01 -18.74 16.31
C GLU A 77 -22.70 -18.25 15.03
N LYS A 78 -22.50 -16.96 14.73
CA LYS A 78 -23.09 -16.32 13.56
C LYS A 78 -22.12 -15.33 12.92
N ILE A 79 -22.06 -15.35 11.60
CA ILE A 79 -21.21 -14.43 10.84
C ILE A 79 -22.08 -13.62 9.91
N THR A 80 -22.11 -12.31 10.14
CA THR A 80 -22.89 -11.37 9.35
C THR A 80 -21.96 -10.53 8.48
N THR A 81 -22.11 -10.64 7.16
CA THR A 81 -21.42 -9.80 6.18
C THR A 81 -22.33 -8.67 5.73
N CYS A 82 -21.87 -7.42 5.83
CA CYS A 82 -22.65 -6.26 5.39
C CYS A 82 -21.79 -5.01 5.18
N SER A 83 -22.36 -4.01 4.52
CA SER A 83 -21.77 -2.68 4.37
C SER A 83 -21.85 -1.86 5.67
N LEU A 84 -21.02 -0.82 5.80
CA LEU A 84 -21.07 0.08 6.97
C LEU A 84 -22.46 0.71 7.19
N ASN A 85 -23.24 0.96 6.12
CA ASN A 85 -24.59 1.50 6.24
C ASN A 85 -25.56 0.48 6.86
N GLU A 86 -25.43 -0.79 6.48
CA GLU A 86 -26.29 -1.85 6.99
C GLU A 86 -25.93 -2.24 8.43
N VAL A 87 -24.66 -2.12 8.84
CA VAL A 87 -24.24 -2.35 10.24
C VAL A 87 -25.05 -1.48 11.21
N ARG A 88 -25.35 -0.23 10.83
CA ARG A 88 -26.12 0.72 11.66
C ARG A 88 -27.56 0.28 11.92
N LEU A 89 -28.11 -0.53 11.01
CA LEU A 89 -29.52 -0.96 11.04
C LEU A 89 -29.73 -2.32 11.72
N LYS A 90 -28.64 -3.01 12.11
CA LYS A 90 -28.68 -4.36 12.68
C LYS A 90 -28.28 -4.35 14.16
N THR A 91 -28.74 -5.37 14.89
CA THR A 91 -28.33 -5.65 16.26
C THR A 91 -27.40 -6.86 16.30
N PHE A 92 -26.40 -6.83 17.17
CA PHE A 92 -25.39 -7.88 17.29
C PHE A 92 -25.28 -8.38 18.74
N SER A 93 -24.85 -9.63 18.91
CA SER A 93 -24.54 -10.22 20.22
C SER A 93 -23.49 -9.38 20.98
N PRO A 94 -23.58 -9.28 22.33
CA PRO A 94 -22.54 -8.65 23.13
C PRO A 94 -21.14 -9.23 22.90
N LEU A 95 -21.04 -10.54 22.64
CA LEU A 95 -19.79 -11.20 22.29
C LEU A 95 -19.63 -11.23 20.78
N ASN A 96 -18.99 -10.20 20.24
CA ASN A 96 -18.67 -10.13 18.83
C ASN A 96 -17.24 -9.64 18.58
N VAL A 97 -16.75 -9.87 17.36
CA VAL A 97 -15.58 -9.20 16.80
C VAL A 97 -15.93 -8.70 15.42
N MET A 98 -15.37 -7.55 15.04
CA MET A 98 -15.66 -6.91 13.77
C MET A 98 -14.40 -6.88 12.90
N ILE A 99 -14.51 -7.36 11.66
CA ILE A 99 -13.44 -7.27 10.65
C ILE A 99 -13.88 -6.31 9.56
N LEU A 100 -13.01 -5.38 9.20
CA LEU A 100 -13.21 -4.47 8.07
C LEU A 100 -12.23 -4.82 6.96
N ILE A 101 -12.75 -5.07 5.77
CA ILE A 101 -11.96 -5.32 4.55
C ILE A 101 -12.37 -4.30 3.50
N ARG A 102 -11.39 -3.60 2.92
CA ARG A 102 -11.65 -2.56 1.93
C ARG A 102 -12.07 -3.19 0.59
N ASN A 103 -13.23 -2.79 0.06
CA ASN A 103 -13.89 -3.37 -1.14
C ASN A 103 -13.13 -3.16 -2.44
N SER A 104 -12.33 -2.12 -2.47
CA SER A 104 -11.34 -1.88 -3.51
C SER A 104 -10.08 -1.48 -2.78
N ILE A 105 -8.92 -2.04 -3.15
CA ILE A 105 -7.65 -1.39 -2.85
C ILE A 105 -7.78 0.01 -3.42
N THR A 106 -8.03 1.01 -2.57
CA THR A 106 -7.96 2.38 -3.01
C THR A 106 -6.53 2.55 -3.48
N LYS A 107 -6.35 2.83 -4.77
CA LYS A 107 -5.10 3.40 -5.28
C LYS A 107 -4.84 4.60 -4.38
N PHE A 108 -3.90 4.45 -3.46
CA PHE A 108 -3.43 5.57 -2.65
C PHE A 108 -2.98 6.64 -3.65
N THR A 109 -3.75 7.71 -3.74
CA THR A 109 -3.36 8.92 -4.47
C THR A 109 -2.86 9.87 -3.38
N PRO A 110 -1.54 10.06 -3.23
CA PRO A 110 -1.04 11.07 -2.31
C PRO A 110 -1.61 12.44 -2.73
N PRO A 111 -1.89 13.34 -1.78
CA PRO A 111 -2.41 14.66 -2.09
C PRO A 111 -1.42 15.38 -3.01
N LEU A 112 -1.89 15.76 -4.20
CA LEU A 112 -1.13 16.56 -5.16
C LEU A 112 -0.98 17.97 -4.61
N SER A 113 0.24 18.37 -4.26
CA SER A 113 0.59 19.78 -4.11
C SER A 113 0.38 20.50 -5.44
N PRO A 114 -0.14 21.74 -5.48
CA PRO A 114 -0.21 22.52 -6.71
C PRO A 114 1.21 22.81 -7.23
N LEU A 115 1.46 22.56 -8.52
CA LEU A 115 2.74 22.88 -9.17
C LEU A 115 2.80 24.38 -9.55
N PRO A 116 3.98 25.03 -9.49
CA PRO A 116 4.14 26.42 -9.90
C PRO A 116 4.03 26.53 -11.43
N GLN A 117 3.33 27.56 -11.90
CA GLN A 117 3.21 27.87 -13.32
C GLN A 117 4.44 28.67 -13.77
N GLY A 118 5.17 28.15 -14.77
CA GLY A 118 6.31 28.84 -15.39
C GLY A 118 6.27 28.65 -16.91
N GLU A 119 6.23 29.78 -17.62
CA GLU A 119 6.15 29.87 -19.08
C GLU A 119 7.54 29.78 -19.71
N GLY A 120 7.74 28.87 -20.68
CA GLY A 120 9.03 28.77 -21.35
C GLY A 120 9.06 27.70 -22.44
N LYS A 121 9.61 28.08 -23.59
CA LYS A 121 9.43 27.47 -24.91
C LYS A 121 10.23 26.17 -25.07
N ASP A 122 9.62 25.02 -24.80
CA ASP A 122 9.87 23.76 -25.52
C ASP A 122 8.89 22.66 -25.06
N LYS A 123 7.91 22.35 -25.90
CA LYS A 123 6.89 21.32 -25.64
C LYS A 123 7.44 19.94 -26.02
N GLN A 124 7.69 19.07 -25.03
CA GLN A 124 7.69 17.61 -25.21
C GLN A 124 6.56 17.00 -24.37
N GLN A 125 5.64 16.35 -25.06
CA GLN A 125 4.34 15.90 -24.57
C GLN A 125 4.34 14.41 -24.22
N TYR A 126 4.07 14.07 -22.96
CA TYR A 126 3.59 12.74 -22.56
C TYR A 126 2.05 12.65 -22.73
N PRO A 127 1.51 11.46 -23.06
CA PRO A 127 0.09 11.21 -23.38
C PRO A 127 -0.76 11.06 -22.07
N PRO A 128 -2.10 10.88 -22.12
CA PRO A 128 -2.95 10.72 -20.95
C PRO A 128 -2.47 9.59 -20.15
N PRO A 129 -2.18 9.91 -18.88
CA PRO A 129 -3.07 10.47 -17.86
C PRO A 129 -3.45 11.98 -17.96
N LEU A 130 -4.49 12.32 -18.75
CA LEU A 130 -4.62 13.55 -19.60
C LEU A 130 -3.78 13.55 -20.90
N MET A 131 -4.39 13.15 -22.04
CA MET A 131 -3.92 13.46 -23.40
C MET A 131 -4.39 14.90 -23.40
N GLY A 132 -3.50 15.83 -23.11
CA GLY A 132 -3.48 17.03 -23.96
C GLY A 132 -2.56 16.66 -25.12
N GLY A 133 -3.03 16.71 -26.37
CA GLY A 133 -2.40 16.05 -27.54
C GLY A 133 -1.50 16.88 -28.50
N GLY A 134 -0.76 16.13 -29.34
CA GLY A 134 0.03 16.47 -30.57
C GLY A 134 1.27 17.41 -30.49
N LYS A 135 2.43 17.16 -31.15
CA LYS A 135 2.87 16.20 -32.22
C LYS A 135 4.43 16.08 -32.30
N GLY A 136 4.95 15.01 -32.93
CA GLY A 136 6.30 14.99 -33.55
C GLY A 136 6.82 13.58 -33.84
N GLU A 137 7.37 13.37 -35.04
CA GLU A 137 7.55 12.10 -35.76
C GLU A 137 8.81 11.30 -35.40
N GLY A 138 8.68 9.95 -35.46
CA GLY A 138 9.80 9.03 -35.73
C GLY A 138 10.79 8.71 -34.61
N GLY A 139 10.54 7.66 -33.83
CA GLY A 139 11.61 6.92 -33.10
C GLY A 139 11.34 6.61 -31.63
N LYS A 140 10.76 5.43 -31.34
CA LYS A 140 10.68 4.69 -30.04
C LYS A 140 10.51 5.53 -28.75
N LYS A 141 9.25 5.77 -28.35
CA LYS A 141 8.86 6.41 -27.07
C LYS A 141 9.18 5.53 -25.85
N GLY A 142 9.98 6.04 -24.90
CA GLY A 142 10.22 5.43 -23.59
C GLY A 142 9.04 5.63 -22.63
N PHE A 143 8.72 4.60 -21.86
CA PHE A 143 7.66 4.58 -20.83
C PHE A 143 8.07 5.44 -19.62
N GLN A 144 7.24 6.39 -19.18
CA GLN A 144 7.44 7.09 -17.90
C GLN A 144 6.55 6.48 -16.82
N ILE A 145 7.17 6.02 -15.74
CA ILE A 145 6.52 5.31 -14.64
C ILE A 145 6.48 6.24 -13.42
N ASN A 146 5.27 6.67 -13.03
CA ASN A 146 5.02 7.52 -11.85
C ASN A 146 4.74 6.68 -10.59
N ALA A 147 5.54 5.64 -10.37
CA ALA A 147 5.56 4.92 -9.10
C ALA A 147 6.75 5.43 -8.25
N ILE A 148 6.64 5.41 -6.93
CA ILE A 148 7.80 5.68 -6.06
C ILE A 148 8.64 4.41 -5.91
N PHE A 149 7.97 3.25 -5.82
CA PHE A 149 8.57 1.92 -5.74
C PHE A 149 7.87 0.93 -6.67
N GLY A 150 8.49 -0.22 -6.94
CA GLY A 150 7.90 -1.33 -7.69
C GLY A 150 7.93 -1.14 -9.18
N PHE A 151 9.05 -0.68 -9.74
CA PHE A 151 9.19 -0.58 -11.20
C PHE A 151 9.11 -1.97 -11.85
N PRO A 152 8.62 -2.07 -13.10
CA PRO A 152 8.51 -3.35 -13.78
C PRO A 152 9.84 -4.10 -13.87
N ASP A 153 9.84 -5.41 -13.65
CA ASP A 153 11.07 -6.21 -13.73
C ASP A 153 11.83 -5.98 -15.05
N CYS A 154 11.09 -5.78 -16.15
CA CYS A 154 11.63 -5.59 -17.49
C CYS A 154 12.41 -4.29 -17.70
N VAL A 155 12.32 -3.31 -16.79
CA VAL A 155 13.14 -2.09 -16.87
C VAL A 155 14.53 -2.26 -16.26
N PHE A 156 14.77 -3.37 -15.55
CA PHE A 156 16.09 -3.72 -15.02
C PHE A 156 16.75 -4.78 -15.89
N SER A 157 18.02 -4.58 -16.19
CA SER A 157 18.87 -5.68 -16.66
C SER A 157 19.06 -6.68 -15.52
N HIS A 158 18.62 -7.91 -15.72
CA HIS A 158 18.79 -9.02 -14.77
C HIS A 158 19.11 -10.33 -15.52
N SER A 159 19.78 -11.27 -14.86
CA SER A 159 20.18 -12.55 -15.47
C SER A 159 19.36 -13.71 -14.91
N ALA A 160 18.91 -14.63 -15.76
CA ALA A 160 18.21 -15.87 -15.37
C ALA A 160 16.99 -15.65 -14.43
N GLY A 161 16.27 -14.53 -14.59
CA GLY A 161 15.12 -14.18 -13.73
C GLY A 161 15.48 -13.83 -12.28
N LEU A 162 16.78 -13.71 -11.94
CA LEU A 162 17.26 -13.39 -10.60
C LEU A 162 17.14 -11.89 -10.34
N ILE A 163 15.92 -11.48 -9.99
CA ILE A 163 15.56 -10.16 -9.52
C ILE A 163 14.50 -10.30 -8.42
N THR A 164 14.55 -9.44 -7.42
CA THR A 164 13.44 -9.32 -6.47
C THR A 164 12.22 -8.80 -7.25
N LYS A 165 11.12 -9.55 -7.28
CA LYS A 165 9.94 -9.22 -8.08
C LYS A 165 9.37 -7.84 -7.75
N GLU A 166 8.85 -7.13 -8.75
CA GLU A 166 8.29 -5.78 -8.65
C GLU A 166 7.39 -5.57 -7.42
N GLU A 167 6.48 -6.50 -7.13
CA GLU A 167 5.55 -6.43 -6.01
C GLU A 167 6.24 -6.61 -4.65
N ILE A 168 7.26 -7.47 -4.60
CA ILE A 168 8.07 -7.70 -3.40
C ILE A 168 8.92 -6.47 -3.12
N ARG A 169 9.54 -5.86 -4.14
CA ARG A 169 10.35 -4.64 -4.00
C ARG A 169 9.51 -3.47 -3.50
N ALA A 170 8.31 -3.30 -4.05
CA ALA A 170 7.38 -2.25 -3.63
C ALA A 170 7.05 -2.34 -2.13
N ILE A 171 6.74 -3.55 -1.64
CA ILE A 171 6.42 -3.79 -0.24
C ILE A 171 7.66 -3.59 0.65
N SER A 172 8.81 -4.15 0.28
CA SER A 172 10.05 -4.03 1.03
C SER A 172 10.46 -2.57 1.22
N LEU A 173 10.53 -1.80 0.13
CA LEU A 173 10.93 -0.39 0.17
C LEU A 173 9.94 0.47 0.95
N SER A 174 8.64 0.19 0.83
CA SER A 174 7.59 0.85 1.62
C SER A 174 7.74 0.59 3.13
N LYS A 175 8.02 -0.66 3.52
CA LYS A 175 8.20 -1.04 4.92
C LYS A 175 9.49 -0.49 5.53
N MET A 176 10.53 -0.28 4.72
CA MET A 176 11.79 0.33 5.17
C MET A 176 11.63 1.81 5.56
N ARG A 177 10.55 2.48 5.12
CA ARG A 177 10.25 3.89 5.45
C ARG A 177 11.45 4.81 5.23
N ILE A 178 12.07 4.64 4.07
CA ILE A 178 13.27 5.38 3.65
C ILE A 178 12.97 6.88 3.65
N ARG A 179 13.86 7.66 4.26
CA ARG A 179 13.84 9.12 4.29
C ARG A 179 14.88 9.69 3.33
N GLU A 180 14.76 10.96 2.98
CA GLU A 180 15.68 11.60 2.02
C GLU A 180 17.15 11.56 2.46
N ASN A 181 17.42 11.54 3.77
CA ASN A 181 18.76 11.47 4.35
C ASN A 181 19.16 10.07 4.85
N SER A 182 18.40 9.03 4.50
CA SER A 182 18.70 7.66 4.95
C SER A 182 20.01 7.14 4.38
N VAL A 183 20.73 6.35 5.18
CA VAL A 183 21.86 5.54 4.71
C VAL A 183 21.37 4.10 4.55
N ILE A 184 21.44 3.56 3.34
CA ILE A 184 20.93 2.22 3.00
C ILE A 184 22.08 1.32 2.58
N TRP A 185 22.05 0.07 3.05
CA TRP A 185 22.98 -0.99 2.69
C TRP A 185 22.21 -2.14 2.06
N ASP A 186 22.38 -2.35 0.75
CA ASP A 186 21.80 -3.45 -0.01
C ASP A 186 22.87 -4.54 -0.18
N ILE A 187 22.87 -5.51 0.75
CA ILE A 187 23.85 -6.59 0.80
C ILE A 187 23.35 -7.76 -0.03
N GLY A 188 24.13 -8.18 -1.04
CA GLY A 188 23.68 -9.16 -2.02
C GLY A 188 22.77 -8.55 -3.07
N ALA A 189 23.12 -7.34 -3.55
CA ALA A 189 22.26 -6.48 -4.36
C ALA A 189 21.72 -7.12 -5.65
N GLY A 190 22.34 -8.19 -6.16
CA GLY A 190 21.85 -8.89 -7.34
C GLY A 190 21.87 -7.98 -8.58
N SER A 191 20.68 -7.58 -9.06
CA SER A 191 20.53 -6.62 -10.16
C SER A 191 20.62 -5.15 -9.71
N GLY A 192 20.63 -4.87 -8.41
CA GLY A 192 20.64 -3.52 -7.83
C GLY A 192 19.29 -2.82 -7.81
N SER A 193 18.22 -3.55 -8.10
CA SER A 193 16.86 -3.00 -8.24
C SER A 193 16.32 -2.38 -6.95
N ILE A 194 16.65 -2.93 -5.77
CA ILE A 194 16.30 -2.34 -4.46
C ILE A 194 17.13 -1.09 -4.22
N ALA A 195 18.47 -1.17 -4.33
CA ALA A 195 19.36 -0.03 -4.16
C ALA A 195 18.99 1.18 -5.06
N ILE A 196 18.68 0.94 -6.33
CA ILE A 196 18.31 2.00 -7.28
C ILE A 196 17.01 2.69 -6.82
N GLU A 197 15.94 1.94 -6.55
CA GLU A 197 14.70 2.58 -6.10
C GLU A 197 14.83 3.25 -4.73
N ALA A 198 15.62 2.69 -3.81
CA ALA A 198 15.96 3.34 -2.55
C ALA A 198 16.69 4.67 -2.77
N GLY A 199 17.62 4.73 -3.73
CA GLY A 199 18.36 5.95 -4.09
C GLY A 199 17.48 7.06 -4.65
N ARG A 200 16.36 6.74 -5.31
CA ARG A 200 15.37 7.75 -5.77
C ARG A 200 14.72 8.49 -4.60
N VAL A 201 14.62 7.84 -3.45
CA VAL A 201 14.03 8.40 -2.24
C VAL A 201 15.10 9.04 -1.36
N ALA A 202 16.22 8.36 -1.12
CA ALA A 202 17.32 8.83 -0.27
C ALA A 202 18.27 9.80 -0.99
N LYS A 203 17.73 10.86 -1.61
CA LYS A 203 18.47 11.81 -2.46
C LYS A 203 19.58 12.59 -1.74
N MET A 204 19.42 12.83 -0.45
CA MET A 204 20.40 13.49 0.43
C MET A 204 21.20 12.49 1.28
N GLY A 205 20.90 11.21 1.12
CA GLY A 205 21.48 10.10 1.85
C GLY A 205 22.57 9.41 1.07
N LYS A 206 22.83 8.14 1.42
CA LYS A 206 23.77 7.28 0.69
C LYS A 206 23.20 5.88 0.54
N VAL A 207 23.36 5.28 -0.62
CA VAL A 207 22.99 3.89 -0.87
C VAL A 207 24.24 3.10 -1.28
N TYR A 208 24.55 2.06 -0.51
CA TYR A 208 25.65 1.15 -0.78
C TYR A 208 25.09 -0.19 -1.27
N ALA A 209 25.32 -0.51 -2.54
CA ALA A 209 25.00 -1.82 -3.12
C ALA A 209 26.25 -2.70 -3.08
N ILE A 210 26.19 -3.82 -2.37
CA ILE A 210 27.31 -4.76 -2.19
C ILE A 210 26.96 -6.06 -2.89
N GLU A 211 27.81 -6.51 -3.81
CA GLU A 211 27.66 -7.76 -4.54
C GLU A 211 29.04 -8.39 -4.76
N LYS A 212 29.10 -9.73 -4.69
CA LYS A 212 30.33 -10.51 -4.80
C LYS A 212 30.67 -10.83 -6.25
N LYS A 213 29.66 -11.08 -7.09
CA LYS A 213 29.87 -11.50 -8.48
C LYS A 213 30.15 -10.31 -9.39
N HIS A 214 31.32 -10.30 -10.03
CA HIS A 214 31.76 -9.21 -10.89
C HIS A 214 30.76 -8.90 -12.03
N GLU A 215 30.20 -9.92 -12.67
CA GLU A 215 29.18 -9.77 -13.72
C GLU A 215 27.94 -8.99 -13.26
N ARG A 216 27.53 -9.21 -12.01
CA ARG A 216 26.37 -8.52 -11.41
C ARG A 216 26.69 -7.09 -11.02
N ILE A 217 27.92 -6.82 -10.58
CA ILE A 217 28.38 -5.44 -10.36
C ILE A 217 28.28 -4.64 -11.65
N GLU A 218 28.73 -5.20 -12.78
CA GLU A 218 28.59 -4.55 -14.09
C GLU A 218 27.13 -4.38 -14.52
N GLN A 219 26.26 -5.33 -14.17
CA GLN A 219 24.82 -5.22 -14.39
C GLN A 219 24.18 -4.11 -13.53
N ILE A 220 24.57 -3.99 -12.26
CA ILE A 220 24.15 -2.91 -11.36
C ILE A 220 24.58 -1.56 -11.94
N LYS A 221 25.83 -1.41 -12.39
CA LYS A 221 26.32 -0.18 -13.04
C LYS A 221 25.52 0.18 -14.28
N LYS A 222 25.19 -0.80 -15.13
CA LYS A 222 24.32 -0.59 -16.30
C LYS A 222 22.93 -0.09 -15.88
N ASN A 223 22.34 -0.69 -14.86
CA ASN A 223 21.04 -0.26 -14.34
C ASN A 223 21.11 1.16 -13.75
N ILE A 224 22.12 1.48 -12.94
CA ILE A 224 22.33 2.85 -12.41
C ILE A 224 22.36 3.87 -13.55
N LYS A 225 23.14 3.59 -14.61
CA LYS A 225 23.22 4.45 -15.80
C LYS A 225 21.87 4.62 -16.49
N ASN A 226 21.09 3.53 -16.63
CA ASN A 226 19.76 3.58 -17.23
C ASN A 226 18.76 4.42 -16.43
N PHE A 227 18.91 4.47 -15.10
CA PHE A 227 18.05 5.27 -14.21
C PHE A 227 18.61 6.67 -13.91
N SER A 228 19.74 7.04 -14.52
CA SER A 228 20.40 8.36 -14.42
C SER A 228 20.61 8.81 -12.96
N MET A 229 21.14 7.92 -12.12
CA MET A 229 21.62 8.21 -10.77
C MET A 229 23.12 8.38 -10.72
#